data_AF-A0A5C1B704-F1
#
_entry.id   AF-A0A5C1B704-F1
#
_cell.length_a   1.000
_cell.length_b   1.000
_cell.length_c   1.000
_cell.angle_alpha   90.00
_cell.angle_beta   90.00
_cell.angle_gamma   90.00
#
_symmetry.space_group_name_H-M   'P 1'
#
loop_
_entity.id
_entity.type
_entity.pdbx_description
1 polymer ?
#
loop_
_entity_poly.entity_id
_entity_poly.type
_entity_poly.pdbx_seq_one_letter_code
_entity_poly.pdbx_strand_id
1 'polypeptide(L)'
;MPAIDTKLLIPPVLLAVGLMGSTQALAQQAGKPEPLVIQDQGSFAVGGTVTTASGIFDPLEPLQPGGQTFHGDHLYAFYQVPVNVRKFPIVMWHGAGQFSKTWETTPDGREGFQTIFLRRRFATYLIDQPRRGNAGRSTVEATIKPTPDENFWFGQFRVGIWPNYFEGVQFDRKPETLNQYFRAMTPNTGSYDAKLISDSVSALFTKIGPGILMTHSQSGGPGWLTAIKNQNVKAVVAFEPGSGFVFPEGELPKPVSTSFDTLEGVPVPMSDFMALTKLPIIVFYGDNIPAERTEVPTQDAWRGRLEMARIWRDTVNKHGGQVTLVHLPEIGIKGNTHFPFSDLNNVAIADQVSKFLTEKKLD
;
A
#
# COMPACT_ATOMS: atom_id res chain seq x y z
N MET A 1 81.89 37.84 31.33
CA MET A 1 82.20 37.45 32.72
C MET A 1 81.79 36.00 32.92
N PRO A 2 82.66 35.15 33.51
CA PRO A 2 82.58 33.69 33.42
C PRO A 2 81.93 33.06 34.65
N ALA A 3 81.39 31.85 34.51
CA ALA A 3 81.31 30.79 35.53
C ALA A 3 80.37 29.68 35.02
N ILE A 4 80.53 28.39 35.27
CA ILE A 4 81.55 27.57 35.95
C ILE A 4 81.32 26.14 35.42
N ASP A 5 82.42 25.43 35.28
CA ASP A 5 82.59 23.99 35.05
C ASP A 5 81.78 23.08 35.98
N THR A 6 81.26 21.94 35.51
CA THR A 6 81.61 20.61 36.09
C THR A 6 81.02 19.43 35.29
N LYS A 7 81.89 18.45 35.03
CA LYS A 7 81.66 17.14 34.37
C LYS A 7 81.08 16.09 35.34
N LEU A 8 80.31 15.12 34.83
CA LEU A 8 80.34 13.65 35.12
C LEU A 8 79.11 12.97 34.42
N LEU A 9 79.23 12.26 33.29
CA LEU A 9 79.48 10.81 33.04
C LEU A 9 78.34 9.79 33.38
N ILE A 10 77.73 9.24 32.31
CA ILE A 10 77.25 7.84 32.03
C ILE A 10 75.93 7.37 32.70
N PRO A 11 75.05 6.48 32.11
CA PRO A 11 75.08 5.64 30.86
C PRO A 11 73.83 5.75 29.92
N PRO A 12 73.81 5.04 28.77
CA PRO A 12 72.64 5.02 27.87
C PRO A 12 71.61 3.98 28.32
N VAL A 13 70.35 4.41 28.49
CA VAL A 13 69.21 3.50 28.65
C VAL A 13 68.55 3.31 27.29
N LEU A 14 68.69 2.11 26.73
CA LEU A 14 67.81 1.60 25.68
C LEU A 14 66.39 1.53 26.23
N LEU A 15 65.45 2.28 25.66
CA LEU A 15 64.03 2.05 25.85
C LEU A 15 63.44 1.50 24.54
N ALA A 16 63.24 0.19 24.52
CA ALA A 16 62.44 -0.49 23.52
C ALA A 16 60.98 -0.08 23.70
N VAL A 17 60.46 0.75 22.80
CA VAL A 17 59.02 1.07 22.74
C VAL A 17 58.32 -0.09 22.05
N GLY A 18 57.62 -0.89 22.86
CA GLY A 18 56.79 -1.99 22.38
C GLY A 18 55.65 -1.48 21.50
N LEU A 19 55.58 -2.02 20.29
CA LEU A 19 54.41 -1.99 19.41
C LEU A 19 53.26 -2.73 20.11
N MET A 20 52.44 -2.00 20.87
CA MET A 20 51.11 -2.48 21.23
C MET A 20 50.20 -2.23 20.03
N GLY A 21 49.87 -3.32 19.34
CA GLY A 21 48.90 -3.33 18.26
C GLY A 21 47.58 -2.75 18.73
N SER A 22 47.18 -1.64 18.12
CA SER A 22 45.81 -1.17 18.12
C SER A 22 44.97 -2.17 17.34
N THR A 23 44.43 -3.16 18.03
CA THR A 23 43.22 -3.87 17.61
C THR A 23 42.12 -2.82 17.53
N GLN A 24 41.95 -2.24 16.34
CA GLN A 24 40.78 -1.44 16.06
C GLN A 24 39.57 -2.32 16.36
N ALA A 25 38.82 -1.87 17.36
CA ALA A 25 37.49 -2.36 17.63
C ALA A 25 36.67 -2.24 16.33
N LEU A 26 36.53 -3.34 15.62
CA LEU A 26 35.38 -3.60 14.75
C LEU A 26 34.16 -3.74 15.68
N ALA A 27 33.78 -2.62 16.30
CA ALA A 27 32.49 -2.50 16.93
C ALA A 27 31.46 -2.65 15.81
N GLN A 28 30.70 -3.74 15.87
CA GLN A 28 29.53 -4.01 15.03
C GLN A 28 28.65 -2.76 14.97
N GLN A 29 28.74 -1.99 13.89
CA GLN A 29 27.55 -1.36 13.34
C GLN A 29 26.66 -2.51 12.89
N ALA A 30 25.66 -2.87 13.70
CA ALA A 30 24.53 -3.63 13.21
C ALA A 30 24.02 -2.91 11.95
N GLY A 31 24.25 -3.54 10.80
CA GLY A 31 24.47 -2.86 9.53
C GLY A 31 23.26 -2.06 9.09
N LYS A 32 23.45 -0.76 8.80
CA LYS A 32 22.50 -0.03 7.98
C LYS A 32 22.34 -0.80 6.65
N PRO A 33 21.11 -0.96 6.13
CA PRO A 33 20.91 -1.58 4.82
C PRO A 33 21.78 -0.89 3.76
N GLU A 34 22.26 -1.65 2.78
CA GLU A 34 23.00 -1.08 1.66
C GLU A 34 22.19 0.04 0.98
N PRO A 35 22.85 1.07 0.43
CA PRO A 35 22.16 2.11 -0.33
C PRO A 35 21.30 1.52 -1.45
N LEU A 36 20.11 2.09 -1.65
CA LEU A 36 19.24 1.72 -2.75
C LEU A 36 19.65 2.50 -4.01
N VAL A 37 20.09 1.79 -5.05
CA VAL A 37 20.50 2.41 -6.32
C VAL A 37 19.31 2.47 -7.28
N ILE A 38 18.85 3.68 -7.57
CA ILE A 38 17.72 3.97 -8.44
C ILE A 38 18.23 4.33 -9.84
N GLN A 39 17.76 3.59 -10.85
CA GLN A 39 18.05 3.83 -12.26
C GLN A 39 17.24 4.99 -12.84
N ASP A 40 15.96 5.08 -12.44
CA ASP A 40 15.04 6.14 -12.87
C ASP A 40 13.95 6.34 -11.81
N GLN A 41 13.49 7.58 -11.65
CA GLN A 41 12.36 7.91 -10.79
C GLN A 41 11.67 9.19 -11.26
N GLY A 42 10.38 9.27 -11.02
CA GLY A 42 9.60 10.44 -11.37
C GLY A 42 8.15 10.30 -10.97
N SER A 43 7.32 11.20 -11.50
CA SER A 43 5.89 11.19 -11.28
C SER A 43 5.14 11.69 -12.50
N PHE A 44 3.91 11.25 -12.68
CA PHE A 44 3.03 11.73 -13.74
C PHE A 44 1.56 11.54 -13.38
N ALA A 45 0.69 12.30 -14.06
CA ALA A 45 -0.75 12.08 -14.02
C ALA A 45 -1.20 11.14 -15.16
N VAL A 46 -2.27 10.37 -14.95
CA VAL A 46 -2.88 9.51 -15.98
C VAL A 46 -4.40 9.56 -15.90
N GLY A 47 -5.05 9.47 -17.05
CA GLY A 47 -6.51 9.50 -17.15
C GLY A 47 -7.06 10.89 -16.86
N GLY A 48 -8.23 10.93 -16.22
CA GLY A 48 -8.95 12.18 -15.97
C GLY A 48 -9.75 12.68 -17.17
N THR A 49 -10.36 13.85 -16.97
CA THR A 49 -11.23 14.51 -17.94
C THR A 49 -10.84 15.97 -18.08
N VAL A 50 -11.25 16.56 -19.21
CA VAL A 50 -11.09 17.98 -19.49
C VAL A 50 -12.47 18.57 -19.75
N THR A 51 -12.83 19.60 -19.00
CA THR A 51 -14.01 20.42 -19.28
C THR A 51 -13.58 21.75 -19.88
N THR A 52 -14.40 22.31 -20.76
CA THR A 52 -14.14 23.62 -21.38
C THR A 52 -15.35 24.51 -21.13
N ALA A 53 -15.12 25.70 -20.58
CA ALA A 53 -16.17 26.69 -20.39
C ALA A 53 -16.56 27.32 -21.73
N SER A 54 -17.86 27.55 -21.94
CA SER A 54 -18.40 28.18 -23.14
C SER A 54 -17.83 29.60 -23.33
N GLY A 55 -17.55 29.97 -24.58
CA GLY A 55 -16.99 31.28 -24.93
C GLY A 55 -15.59 31.19 -25.54
N ILE A 56 -14.88 32.32 -25.59
CA ILE A 56 -13.51 32.45 -26.10
C ILE A 56 -12.66 33.06 -24.99
N PHE A 57 -11.45 32.53 -24.81
CA PHE A 57 -10.51 33.08 -23.83
C PHE A 57 -9.98 34.43 -24.29
N ASP A 58 -10.20 35.46 -23.47
CA ASP A 58 -9.59 36.77 -23.64
C ASP A 58 -8.38 36.89 -22.71
N PRO A 59 -7.14 36.98 -23.24
CA PRO A 59 -5.94 37.15 -22.41
C PRO A 59 -5.93 38.48 -21.64
N LEU A 60 -6.77 39.45 -22.00
CA LEU A 60 -6.94 40.70 -21.25
C LEU A 60 -7.89 40.57 -20.06
N GLU A 61 -8.73 39.53 -20.04
CA GLU A 61 -9.65 39.21 -18.93
C GLU A 61 -9.40 37.78 -18.37
N PRO A 62 -8.19 37.49 -17.85
CA PRO A 62 -7.75 36.12 -17.57
C PRO A 62 -8.53 35.40 -16.45
N LEU A 63 -9.33 36.15 -15.67
CA LEU A 63 -10.20 35.60 -14.63
C LEU A 63 -11.58 35.19 -15.17
N GLN A 64 -11.95 35.58 -16.39
CA GLN A 64 -13.21 35.18 -17.00
C GLN A 64 -13.11 33.76 -17.55
N PRO A 65 -14.11 32.90 -17.31
CA PRO A 65 -14.00 31.48 -17.63
C PRO A 65 -14.07 31.17 -19.12
N GLY A 66 -14.50 32.11 -19.98
CA GLY A 66 -14.76 31.85 -21.40
C GLY A 66 -13.61 31.13 -22.11
N GLY A 67 -13.90 30.00 -22.76
CA GLY A 67 -12.93 29.19 -23.50
C GLY A 67 -11.84 28.51 -22.64
N GLN A 68 -11.79 28.73 -21.33
CA GLN A 68 -10.81 28.10 -20.45
C GLN A 68 -11.10 26.63 -20.24
N THR A 69 -10.03 25.83 -20.11
CA THR A 69 -10.11 24.40 -19.84
C THR A 69 -9.79 24.06 -18.38
N PHE A 70 -10.46 23.06 -17.83
CA PHE A 70 -10.18 22.50 -16.52
C PHE A 70 -9.87 21.00 -16.65
N HIS A 71 -8.62 20.64 -16.35
CA HIS A 71 -8.17 19.24 -16.31
C HIS A 71 -8.32 18.72 -14.88
N GLY A 72 -9.03 17.61 -14.67
CA GLY A 72 -9.28 17.05 -13.35
C GLY A 72 -9.57 15.55 -13.37
N ASP A 73 -9.81 14.98 -12.19
CA ASP A 73 -10.14 13.55 -11.98
C ASP A 73 -9.08 12.57 -12.53
N HIS A 74 -7.83 13.01 -12.65
CA HIS A 74 -6.71 12.16 -13.00
C HIS A 74 -6.25 11.32 -11.81
N LEU A 75 -5.58 10.21 -12.08
CA LEU A 75 -4.73 9.50 -11.12
C LEU A 75 -3.35 10.17 -11.07
N TYR A 76 -2.72 10.20 -9.90
CA TYR A 76 -1.30 10.53 -9.74
C TYR A 76 -0.50 9.25 -9.53
N ALA A 77 0.65 9.11 -10.19
CA ALA A 77 1.59 8.01 -9.99
C ALA A 77 2.99 8.55 -9.69
N PHE A 78 3.59 8.09 -8.61
CA PHE A 78 5.03 8.21 -8.35
C PHE A 78 5.69 6.86 -8.63
N TYR A 79 6.80 6.85 -9.36
CA TYR A 79 7.49 5.62 -9.71
C TYR A 79 8.99 5.67 -9.39
N GLN A 80 9.53 4.49 -9.10
CA GLN A 80 10.96 4.25 -8.97
C GLN A 80 11.33 2.94 -9.65
N VAL A 81 12.44 2.95 -10.37
CA VAL A 81 13.01 1.79 -11.08
C VAL A 81 14.39 1.51 -10.49
N PRO A 82 14.62 0.36 -9.83
CA PRO A 82 15.94 -0.01 -9.34
C PRO A 82 16.84 -0.47 -10.48
N VAL A 83 18.15 -0.46 -10.27
CA VAL A 83 19.07 -1.18 -11.17
C VAL A 83 18.77 -2.69 -11.17
N ASN A 84 19.05 -3.38 -12.28
CA ASN A 84 18.76 -4.81 -12.45
C ASN A 84 17.28 -5.18 -12.22
N VAL A 85 16.37 -4.32 -12.72
CA VAL A 85 14.93 -4.44 -12.50
C VAL A 85 14.35 -5.75 -13.05
N ARG A 86 13.39 -6.30 -12.31
CA ARG A 86 12.53 -7.41 -12.70
C ARG A 86 11.53 -7.00 -13.78
N LYS A 87 10.99 -7.99 -14.51
CA LYS A 87 10.19 -7.73 -15.72
C LYS A 87 8.90 -6.96 -15.46
N PHE A 88 8.19 -7.28 -14.38
CA PHE A 88 6.87 -6.72 -14.12
C PHE A 88 6.94 -5.71 -12.96
N PRO A 89 6.56 -4.44 -13.16
CA PRO A 89 6.43 -3.48 -12.07
C PRO A 89 5.26 -3.85 -11.16
N ILE A 90 5.31 -3.32 -9.94
CA ILE A 90 4.25 -3.42 -8.93
C ILE A 90 3.53 -2.08 -8.83
N VAL A 91 2.24 -2.05 -9.11
CA VAL A 91 1.36 -0.89 -8.89
C VAL A 91 0.67 -1.06 -7.54
N MET A 92 0.91 -0.14 -6.60
CA MET A 92 0.42 -0.19 -5.22
C MET A 92 -0.69 0.83 -4.98
N TRP A 93 -1.89 0.35 -4.66
CA TRP A 93 -3.11 1.13 -4.60
C TRP A 93 -3.78 1.08 -3.23
N HIS A 94 -3.74 2.23 -2.54
CA HIS A 94 -4.31 2.43 -1.19
C HIS A 94 -5.83 2.23 -1.10
N GLY A 95 -6.35 2.18 0.13
CA GLY A 95 -7.78 2.07 0.45
C GLY A 95 -8.52 3.41 0.69
N ALA A 96 -9.67 3.34 1.36
CA ALA A 96 -10.49 4.51 1.72
C ALA A 96 -9.79 5.39 2.76
N GLY A 97 -9.92 6.71 2.63
CA GLY A 97 -9.34 7.68 3.60
C GLY A 97 -7.81 7.69 3.63
N GLN A 98 -7.15 6.98 2.73
CA GLN A 98 -5.70 6.81 2.65
C GLN A 98 -5.17 7.34 1.31
N PHE A 99 -3.86 7.39 1.16
CA PHE A 99 -3.16 7.71 -0.09
C PHE A 99 -1.85 6.91 -0.19
N SER A 100 -0.98 7.21 -1.15
CA SER A 100 0.32 6.56 -1.38
C SER A 100 1.13 6.25 -0.13
N LYS A 101 1.07 7.11 0.91
CA LYS A 101 1.66 6.90 2.25
C LYS A 101 1.37 5.54 2.89
N THR A 102 0.30 4.86 2.47
CA THR A 102 -0.02 3.45 2.80
C THR A 102 1.17 2.51 2.58
N TRP A 103 1.96 2.74 1.54
CA TRP A 103 3.02 1.83 1.08
C TRP A 103 4.44 2.35 1.35
N GLU A 104 4.56 3.61 1.76
CA GLU A 104 5.82 4.29 2.08
C GLU A 104 6.32 3.89 3.48
N THR A 105 7.20 4.68 4.10
CA THR A 105 7.68 4.49 5.48
C THR A 105 6.54 4.14 6.44
N THR A 106 6.71 3.16 7.32
CA THR A 106 5.67 2.77 8.30
C THR A 106 5.44 3.89 9.33
N PRO A 107 4.31 3.90 10.07
CA PRO A 107 4.04 4.92 11.08
C PRO A 107 5.12 5.01 12.18
N ASP A 108 5.81 3.91 12.47
CA ASP A 108 6.92 3.84 13.42
C ASP A 108 8.31 4.07 12.78
N GLY A 109 8.38 4.42 11.49
CA GLY A 109 9.61 4.86 10.82
C GLY A 109 10.41 3.77 10.10
N ARG A 110 9.92 2.53 10.01
CA ARG A 110 10.57 1.44 9.25
C ARG A 110 10.29 1.57 7.75
N GLU A 111 11.01 0.79 6.95
CA GLU A 111 10.72 0.66 5.53
C GLU A 111 9.35 0.00 5.31
N GLY A 112 8.53 0.62 4.46
CA GLY A 112 7.33 -0.02 3.93
C GLY A 112 7.55 -0.69 2.59
N PHE A 113 6.45 -1.17 2.00
CA PHE A 113 6.45 -1.99 0.79
C PHE A 113 7.11 -1.31 -0.41
N GLN A 114 7.00 0.00 -0.57
CA GLN A 114 7.72 0.73 -1.61
C GLN A 114 9.22 0.40 -1.58
N THR A 115 9.86 0.61 -0.42
CA THR A 115 11.30 0.41 -0.29
C THR A 115 11.66 -1.07 -0.29
N ILE A 116 10.87 -1.90 0.40
CA ILE A 116 11.09 -3.36 0.45
C ILE A 116 11.06 -3.98 -0.95
N PHE A 117 10.10 -3.61 -1.81
CA PHE A 117 10.02 -4.18 -3.17
C PHE A 117 11.03 -3.57 -4.14
N LEU A 118 11.44 -2.31 -3.96
CA LEU A 118 12.58 -1.75 -4.69
C LEU A 118 13.88 -2.51 -4.38
N ARG A 119 14.13 -2.83 -3.10
CA ARG A 119 15.26 -3.69 -2.68
C ARG A 119 15.18 -5.09 -3.27
N ARG A 120 13.96 -5.60 -3.51
CA ARG A 120 13.70 -6.87 -4.21
C ARG A 120 13.73 -6.75 -5.73
N ARG A 121 14.22 -5.63 -6.26
CA ARG A 121 14.42 -5.31 -7.69
C ARG A 121 13.13 -5.18 -8.50
N PHE A 122 11.99 -4.88 -7.88
CA PHE A 122 10.79 -4.50 -8.61
C PHE A 122 10.78 -3.00 -8.84
N ALA A 123 10.37 -2.56 -10.03
CA ALA A 123 9.91 -1.18 -10.19
C ALA A 123 8.59 -1.03 -9.42
N THR A 124 8.43 0.08 -8.69
CA THR A 124 7.22 0.34 -7.89
C THR A 124 6.53 1.60 -8.39
N TYR A 125 5.20 1.53 -8.51
CA TYR A 125 4.32 2.65 -8.82
C TYR A 125 3.36 2.84 -7.65
N LEU A 126 3.54 3.90 -6.87
CA LEU A 126 2.61 4.29 -5.82
C LEU A 126 1.60 5.23 -6.44
N ILE A 127 0.31 4.91 -6.30
CA ILE A 127 -0.75 5.68 -6.94
C ILE A 127 -1.65 6.36 -5.91
N ASP A 128 -2.01 7.61 -6.18
CA ASP A 128 -3.16 8.27 -5.56
C ASP A 128 -4.30 8.24 -6.57
N GLN A 129 -5.39 7.58 -6.20
CA GLN A 129 -6.56 7.49 -7.06
C GLN A 129 -7.21 8.87 -7.30
N PRO A 130 -7.99 9.05 -8.37
CA PRO A 130 -8.74 10.29 -8.58
C PRO A 130 -9.45 10.78 -7.32
N ARG A 131 -9.34 12.09 -7.07
CA ARG A 131 -9.98 12.79 -5.95
C ARG A 131 -9.39 12.45 -4.58
N ARG A 132 -8.11 12.05 -4.52
CA ARG A 132 -7.38 11.70 -3.28
C ARG A 132 -5.93 12.18 -3.34
N GLY A 133 -5.37 12.63 -2.21
CA GLY A 133 -3.94 12.95 -2.10
C GLY A 133 -3.47 13.93 -3.18
N ASN A 134 -2.38 13.59 -3.86
CA ASN A 134 -1.83 14.41 -4.96
C ASN A 134 -2.75 14.47 -6.19
N ALA A 135 -3.69 13.54 -6.33
CA ALA A 135 -4.75 13.52 -7.35
C ALA A 135 -6.02 14.28 -6.91
N GLY A 136 -5.85 15.31 -6.08
CA GLY A 136 -6.96 16.06 -5.45
C GLY A 136 -7.73 17.01 -6.37
N ARG A 137 -7.27 17.25 -7.60
CA ARG A 137 -7.94 18.18 -8.55
C ARG A 137 -9.19 17.53 -9.16
N SER A 138 -10.32 17.63 -8.47
CA SER A 138 -11.58 17.03 -8.91
C SER A 138 -12.36 17.90 -9.89
N THR A 139 -13.13 17.26 -10.79
CA THR A 139 -14.12 17.96 -11.63
C THR A 139 -15.49 18.10 -10.99
N VAL A 140 -15.70 17.52 -9.80
CA VAL A 140 -16.93 17.65 -9.02
C VAL A 140 -16.65 18.44 -7.74
N GLU A 141 -17.63 19.23 -7.32
CA GLU A 141 -17.54 19.96 -6.06
C GLU A 141 -17.61 19.02 -4.85
N ALA A 142 -16.87 19.35 -3.80
CA ALA A 142 -16.97 18.69 -2.50
C ALA A 142 -16.76 19.66 -1.35
N THR A 143 -17.46 19.41 -0.24
CA THR A 143 -17.19 20.05 1.06
C THR A 143 -16.39 19.09 1.94
N ILE A 144 -15.20 19.49 2.37
CA ILE A 144 -14.35 18.72 3.28
C ILE A 144 -14.65 19.17 4.72
N LYS A 145 -15.17 18.25 5.55
CA LYS A 145 -15.47 18.51 6.96
C LYS A 145 -14.48 17.76 7.86
N PRO A 146 -13.68 18.44 8.68
CA PRO A 146 -12.91 17.78 9.72
C PRO A 146 -13.84 17.04 10.68
N THR A 147 -13.62 15.75 10.88
CA THR A 147 -14.47 14.89 11.71
C THR A 147 -13.61 14.17 12.74
N PRO A 148 -13.89 14.30 14.06
CA PRO A 148 -13.21 13.52 15.09
C PRO A 148 -13.68 12.05 15.08
N ASP A 149 -13.10 11.21 14.22
CA ASP A 149 -13.49 9.81 14.01
C ASP A 149 -12.33 8.80 14.20
N GLU A 150 -11.17 9.26 14.66
CA GLU A 150 -9.95 8.44 14.80
C GLU A 150 -10.15 7.18 15.67
N ASN A 151 -11.01 7.25 16.70
CA ASN A 151 -11.32 6.09 17.55
C ASN A 151 -12.09 5.00 16.78
N PHE A 152 -12.95 5.40 15.84
CA PHE A 152 -13.61 4.46 14.93
C PHE A 152 -12.56 3.81 14.03
N TRP A 153 -11.66 4.59 13.43
CA TRP A 153 -10.61 4.07 12.56
C TRP A 153 -9.63 3.14 13.30
N PHE A 154 -9.28 3.44 14.54
CA PHE A 154 -8.48 2.53 15.39
C PHE A 154 -9.11 1.14 15.50
N GLY A 155 -10.43 1.10 15.74
CA GLY A 155 -11.20 -0.14 15.79
C GLY A 155 -11.36 -0.79 14.42
N GLN A 156 -11.71 0.00 13.40
CA GLN A 156 -11.93 -0.47 12.04
C GLN A 156 -10.65 -1.03 11.42
N PHE A 157 -9.49 -0.52 11.79
CA PHE A 157 -8.21 -1.03 11.33
C PHE A 157 -7.66 -2.18 12.19
N ARG A 158 -8.44 -2.61 13.18
CA ARG A 158 -8.12 -3.72 14.10
C ARG A 158 -6.77 -3.54 14.81
N VAL A 159 -6.44 -2.31 15.17
CA VAL A 159 -5.34 -2.05 16.11
C VAL A 159 -5.73 -2.45 17.54
N GLY A 160 -7.03 -2.33 17.85
CA GLY A 160 -7.61 -2.74 19.12
C GLY A 160 -9.09 -2.37 19.23
N ILE A 161 -9.60 -2.36 20.46
CA ILE A 161 -10.89 -1.74 20.80
C ILE A 161 -10.56 -0.50 21.63
N TRP A 162 -10.74 0.69 21.05
CA TRP A 162 -10.35 1.94 21.68
C TRP A 162 -10.81 2.02 23.16
N PRO A 163 -9.93 2.40 24.11
CA PRO A 163 -8.54 2.85 23.92
C PRO A 163 -7.48 1.73 23.98
N ASN A 164 -7.90 0.46 24.06
CA ASN A 164 -7.03 -0.67 24.31
C ASN A 164 -6.56 -1.34 23.01
N TYR A 165 -5.25 -1.58 22.90
CA TYR A 165 -4.66 -2.38 21.83
C TYR A 165 -5.00 -3.86 22.00
N PHE A 166 -5.14 -4.60 20.91
CA PHE A 166 -5.20 -6.06 21.02
C PHE A 166 -3.88 -6.63 21.57
N GLU A 167 -3.98 -7.72 22.32
CA GLU A 167 -2.81 -8.48 22.74
C GLU A 167 -2.14 -9.10 21.51
N GLY A 168 -0.80 -8.99 21.45
CA GLY A 168 -0.03 -9.51 20.32
C GLY A 168 -0.13 -8.73 19.00
N VAL A 169 -0.86 -7.60 18.96
CA VAL A 169 -0.99 -6.78 17.74
C VAL A 169 0.38 -6.34 17.22
N GLN A 170 0.58 -6.44 15.91
CA GLN A 170 1.83 -6.10 15.22
C GLN A 170 1.90 -4.60 14.94
N PHE A 171 1.73 -3.79 15.98
CA PHE A 171 1.70 -2.33 15.90
C PHE A 171 2.49 -1.72 17.06
N ASP A 172 3.39 -0.75 16.78
CA ASP A 172 4.14 -0.05 17.83
C ASP A 172 3.19 0.86 18.64
N ARG A 173 3.16 0.66 19.95
CA ARG A 173 2.21 1.31 20.87
C ARG A 173 2.70 2.67 21.38
N LYS A 174 3.82 3.18 20.88
CA LYS A 174 4.28 4.54 21.21
C LYS A 174 3.27 5.59 20.72
N PRO A 175 3.00 6.65 21.50
CA PRO A 175 2.06 7.70 21.10
C PRO A 175 2.39 8.33 19.74
N GLU A 176 3.67 8.48 19.41
CA GLU A 176 4.09 9.07 18.14
C GLU A 176 3.74 8.17 16.93
N THR A 177 3.81 6.85 17.07
CA THR A 177 3.39 5.93 16.01
C THR A 177 1.91 6.12 15.68
N LEU A 178 1.06 6.21 16.70
CA LEU A 178 -0.37 6.47 16.50
C LEU A 178 -0.61 7.87 15.92
N ASN A 179 0.19 8.87 16.32
CA ASN A 179 0.14 10.20 15.73
C ASN A 179 0.43 10.18 14.22
N GLN A 180 1.51 9.52 13.80
CA GLN A 180 1.85 9.36 12.39
C GLN A 180 0.80 8.55 11.63
N TYR A 181 0.20 7.55 12.28
CA TYR A 181 -0.81 6.70 11.67
C TYR A 181 -2.07 7.48 11.27
N PHE A 182 -2.57 8.35 12.14
CA PHE A 182 -3.71 9.21 11.80
C PHE A 182 -3.35 10.34 10.83
N ARG A 183 -2.11 10.85 10.85
CA ARG A 183 -1.61 11.82 9.86
C ARG A 183 -1.41 11.23 8.45
N ALA A 184 -1.44 9.91 8.31
CA ALA A 184 -1.45 9.23 7.01
C ALA A 184 -2.84 9.17 6.36
N MET A 185 -3.87 9.70 7.01
CA MET A 185 -5.23 9.78 6.46
C MET A 185 -5.42 11.07 5.64
N THR A 186 -6.20 11.00 4.57
CA THR A 186 -6.56 12.15 3.73
C THR A 186 -8.00 12.05 3.22
N PRO A 187 -8.75 13.16 3.11
CA PRO A 187 -10.13 13.14 2.63
C PRO A 187 -10.23 12.86 1.13
N ASN A 188 -11.44 12.52 0.68
CA ASN A 188 -11.81 12.68 -0.72
C ASN A 188 -12.03 14.16 -1.05
N THR A 189 -11.62 14.60 -2.23
CA THR A 189 -11.91 15.94 -2.78
C THR A 189 -13.09 15.94 -3.76
N GLY A 190 -13.85 14.86 -3.80
CA GLY A 190 -15.02 14.64 -4.66
C GLY A 190 -15.74 13.35 -4.27
N SER A 191 -16.92 13.08 -4.83
CA SER A 191 -17.64 11.82 -4.55
C SER A 191 -16.83 10.60 -5.00
N TYR A 192 -16.97 9.48 -4.28
CA TYR A 192 -16.37 8.22 -4.70
C TYR A 192 -17.06 7.71 -5.98
N ASP A 193 -16.26 7.31 -6.97
CA ASP A 193 -16.72 6.77 -8.24
C ASP A 193 -15.82 5.60 -8.66
N ALA A 194 -16.32 4.37 -8.43
CA ALA A 194 -15.59 3.15 -8.74
C ALA A 194 -15.23 3.02 -10.23
N LYS A 195 -16.07 3.54 -11.12
CA LYS A 195 -15.83 3.48 -12.56
C LYS A 195 -14.70 4.42 -12.94
N LEU A 196 -14.79 5.69 -12.56
CA LEU A 196 -13.74 6.68 -12.81
C LEU A 196 -12.37 6.20 -12.32
N ILE A 197 -12.35 5.69 -11.09
CA ILE A 197 -11.10 5.28 -10.47
C ILE A 197 -10.54 4.03 -11.18
N SER A 198 -11.34 3.00 -11.43
CA SER A 198 -10.87 1.80 -12.16
C SER A 198 -10.47 2.10 -13.61
N ASP A 199 -11.13 3.05 -14.27
CA ASP A 199 -10.75 3.51 -15.62
C ASP A 199 -9.38 4.21 -15.60
N SER A 200 -9.10 5.01 -14.57
CA SER A 200 -7.80 5.70 -14.43
C SER A 200 -6.65 4.73 -14.14
N VAL A 201 -6.87 3.71 -13.32
CA VAL A 201 -5.86 2.66 -13.07
C VAL A 201 -5.69 1.77 -14.30
N SER A 202 -6.76 1.47 -15.04
CA SER A 202 -6.65 0.80 -16.34
C SER A 202 -5.81 1.64 -17.32
N ALA A 203 -6.03 2.95 -17.40
CA ALA A 203 -5.22 3.83 -18.24
C ALA A 203 -3.74 3.82 -17.84
N LEU A 204 -3.42 3.71 -16.54
CA LEU A 204 -2.05 3.51 -16.07
C LEU A 204 -1.44 2.21 -16.62
N PHE A 205 -2.14 1.08 -16.49
CA PHE A 205 -1.67 -0.21 -17.04
C PHE A 205 -1.54 -0.19 -18.57
N THR A 206 -2.37 0.58 -19.28
CA THR A 206 -2.18 0.82 -20.72
C THR A 206 -0.89 1.59 -21.00
N LYS A 207 -0.55 2.59 -20.17
CA LYS A 207 0.66 3.41 -20.31
C LYS A 207 1.94 2.67 -19.97
N ILE A 208 1.97 1.93 -18.85
CA ILE A 208 3.19 1.27 -18.34
C ILE A 208 3.38 -0.15 -18.87
N GLY A 209 2.35 -0.72 -19.48
CA GLY A 209 2.36 -2.10 -19.96
C GLY A 209 2.11 -3.13 -18.85
N PRO A 210 2.49 -4.40 -19.09
CA PRO A 210 2.25 -5.51 -18.18
C PRO A 210 2.81 -5.30 -16.77
N GLY A 211 2.01 -5.55 -15.73
CA GLY A 211 2.46 -5.42 -14.33
C GLY A 211 1.60 -6.16 -13.31
N ILE A 212 1.98 -6.07 -12.05
CA ILE A 212 1.28 -6.66 -10.90
C ILE A 212 0.47 -5.57 -10.21
N LEU A 213 -0.81 -5.84 -9.93
CA LEU A 213 -1.67 -4.92 -9.20
C LEU A 213 -1.73 -5.33 -7.71
N MET A 214 -1.31 -4.43 -6.82
CA MET A 214 -1.48 -4.55 -5.37
C MET A 214 -2.57 -3.61 -4.89
N THR A 215 -3.59 -4.14 -4.22
CA THR A 215 -4.73 -3.36 -3.70
C THR A 215 -4.88 -3.51 -2.19
N HIS A 216 -5.55 -2.56 -1.57
CA HIS A 216 -5.88 -2.56 -0.15
C HIS A 216 -7.31 -2.09 0.09
N SER A 217 -8.08 -2.83 0.89
CA SER A 217 -9.36 -2.37 1.42
C SER A 217 -10.36 -1.99 0.32
N GLN A 218 -10.81 -0.74 0.29
CA GLN A 218 -11.74 -0.20 -0.71
C GLN A 218 -11.25 -0.39 -2.15
N SER A 219 -9.94 -0.37 -2.44
CA SER A 219 -9.44 -0.57 -3.80
C SER A 219 -9.55 -2.02 -4.29
N GLY A 220 -9.95 -2.96 -3.43
CA GLY A 220 -10.31 -4.32 -3.83
C GLY A 220 -11.37 -4.35 -4.94
N GLY A 221 -12.52 -3.72 -4.70
CA GLY A 221 -13.64 -3.68 -5.65
C GLY A 221 -13.28 -3.09 -7.03
N PRO A 222 -12.85 -1.81 -7.09
CA PRO A 222 -12.35 -1.20 -8.32
C PRO A 222 -11.13 -1.91 -8.91
N GLY A 223 -10.33 -2.60 -8.10
CA GLY A 223 -9.24 -3.46 -8.54
C GLY A 223 -9.71 -4.64 -9.38
N TRP A 224 -10.80 -5.30 -8.98
CA TRP A 224 -11.44 -6.35 -9.79
C TRP A 224 -11.91 -5.80 -11.13
N LEU A 225 -12.55 -4.63 -11.14
CA LEU A 225 -12.97 -3.96 -12.37
C LEU A 225 -11.78 -3.60 -13.27
N THR A 226 -10.67 -3.17 -12.69
CA THR A 226 -9.44 -2.86 -13.43
C THR A 226 -8.87 -4.11 -14.09
N ALA A 227 -8.79 -5.22 -13.35
CA ALA A 227 -8.30 -6.51 -13.86
C ALA A 227 -9.19 -7.08 -14.96
N ILE A 228 -10.51 -6.88 -14.88
CA ILE A 228 -11.46 -7.23 -15.93
C ILE A 228 -11.21 -6.41 -17.21
N LYS A 229 -11.02 -5.09 -17.06
CA LYS A 229 -10.90 -4.16 -18.18
C LYS A 229 -9.55 -4.21 -18.89
N ASN A 230 -8.47 -4.65 -18.22
CA ASN A 230 -7.11 -4.48 -18.74
C ASN A 230 -6.23 -5.73 -18.63
N GLN A 231 -5.89 -6.30 -19.78
CA GLN A 231 -5.05 -7.49 -19.90
C GLN A 231 -3.58 -7.27 -19.54
N ASN A 232 -3.14 -6.02 -19.34
CA ASN A 232 -1.80 -5.73 -18.82
C ASN A 232 -1.69 -6.02 -17.32
N VAL A 233 -2.79 -6.18 -16.58
CA VAL A 233 -2.72 -6.75 -15.24
C VAL A 233 -2.34 -8.24 -15.36
N LYS A 234 -1.20 -8.62 -14.79
CA LYS A 234 -0.66 -9.99 -14.86
C LYS A 234 -0.89 -10.81 -13.60
N ALA A 235 -1.16 -10.13 -12.47
CA ALA A 235 -1.58 -10.74 -11.22
C ALA A 235 -2.23 -9.69 -10.31
N VAL A 236 -2.99 -10.16 -9.34
CA VAL A 236 -3.53 -9.32 -8.27
C VAL A 236 -3.10 -9.84 -6.90
N VAL A 237 -2.57 -8.95 -6.07
CA VAL A 237 -2.27 -9.19 -4.64
C VAL A 237 -3.16 -8.23 -3.85
N ALA A 238 -4.20 -8.75 -3.21
CA ALA A 238 -5.18 -7.93 -2.49
C ALA A 238 -5.02 -8.08 -0.98
N PHE A 239 -4.86 -6.96 -0.28
CA PHE A 239 -4.85 -6.91 1.18
C PHE A 239 -6.22 -6.48 1.68
N GLU A 240 -6.91 -7.40 2.35
CA GLU A 240 -8.19 -7.16 3.01
C GLU A 240 -9.23 -6.41 2.16
N PRO A 241 -9.57 -6.90 0.95
CA PRO A 241 -10.59 -6.25 0.13
C PRO A 241 -11.89 -6.05 0.92
N GLY A 242 -12.35 -4.81 0.98
CA GLY A 242 -13.40 -4.39 1.92
C GLY A 242 -14.82 -4.49 1.36
N SER A 243 -14.98 -4.47 0.03
CA SER A 243 -16.26 -4.55 -0.67
C SER A 243 -16.05 -4.68 -2.19
N GLY A 244 -17.16 -4.73 -2.95
CA GLY A 244 -17.14 -4.71 -4.41
C GLY A 244 -16.74 -6.03 -5.05
N PHE A 245 -16.87 -7.14 -4.31
CA PHE A 245 -16.63 -8.50 -4.83
C PHE A 245 -17.58 -8.77 -6.00
N VAL A 246 -17.01 -8.99 -7.19
CA VAL A 246 -17.80 -9.21 -8.40
C VAL A 246 -18.17 -10.69 -8.54
N PHE A 247 -19.39 -10.97 -8.97
CA PHE A 247 -19.92 -12.32 -9.23
C PHE A 247 -20.57 -12.35 -10.62
N PRO A 248 -20.62 -13.49 -11.31
CA PRO A 248 -21.45 -13.61 -12.50
C PRO A 248 -22.90 -13.27 -12.18
N GLU A 249 -23.58 -12.58 -13.10
CA GLU A 249 -25.03 -12.44 -13.06
C GLU A 249 -25.70 -13.82 -12.87
N GLY A 250 -26.62 -13.90 -11.90
CA GLY A 250 -27.30 -15.15 -11.52
C GLY A 250 -26.55 -16.04 -10.52
N GLU A 251 -25.30 -15.71 -10.16
CA GLU A 251 -24.49 -16.45 -9.17
C GLU A 251 -24.11 -15.58 -7.94
N LEU A 252 -24.88 -14.52 -7.66
CA LEU A 252 -24.68 -13.74 -6.44
C LEU A 252 -24.91 -14.61 -5.19
N PRO A 253 -24.02 -14.55 -4.20
CA PRO A 253 -24.27 -15.19 -2.92
C PRO A 253 -25.38 -14.45 -2.16
N LYS A 254 -25.89 -15.08 -1.10
CA LYS A 254 -26.74 -14.37 -0.14
C LYS A 254 -25.95 -13.21 0.47
N PRO A 255 -26.59 -12.05 0.71
CA PRO A 255 -25.96 -10.96 1.43
C PRO A 255 -25.43 -11.42 2.79
N VAL A 256 -24.24 -10.95 3.16
CA VAL A 256 -23.60 -11.25 4.44
C VAL A 256 -23.85 -10.09 5.39
N SER A 257 -24.80 -10.27 6.32
CA SER A 257 -25.12 -9.25 7.31
C SER A 257 -24.08 -9.22 8.44
N THR A 258 -23.67 -8.02 8.84
CA THR A 258 -22.81 -7.77 10.01
C THR A 258 -23.51 -6.84 11.01
N SER A 259 -22.88 -6.51 12.13
CA SER A 259 -23.35 -5.47 13.06
C SER A 259 -22.96 -4.06 12.62
N PHE A 260 -22.19 -3.92 11.53
CA PHE A 260 -21.80 -2.64 10.92
C PHE A 260 -22.60 -2.33 9.66
N ASP A 261 -22.60 -3.26 8.71
CA ASP A 261 -23.24 -3.15 7.40
C ASP A 261 -23.67 -4.51 6.83
N THR A 262 -24.31 -4.50 5.66
CA THR A 262 -24.61 -5.71 4.88
C THR A 262 -23.73 -5.72 3.64
N LEU A 263 -22.98 -6.81 3.47
CA LEU A 263 -22.15 -7.01 2.28
C LEU A 263 -22.92 -7.72 1.19
N GLU A 264 -22.95 -7.12 0.02
CA GLU A 264 -23.55 -7.68 -1.19
C GLU A 264 -22.49 -7.87 -2.28
N GLY A 265 -22.67 -8.91 -3.09
CA GLY A 265 -21.89 -9.10 -4.31
C GLY A 265 -22.30 -8.09 -5.38
N VAL A 266 -21.39 -7.80 -6.31
CA VAL A 266 -21.65 -6.94 -7.46
C VAL A 266 -21.83 -7.83 -8.70
N PRO A 267 -22.99 -7.81 -9.37
CA PRO A 267 -23.15 -8.58 -10.59
C PRO A 267 -22.30 -8.01 -11.72
N VAL A 268 -21.68 -8.89 -12.49
CA VAL A 268 -21.04 -8.57 -13.77
C VAL A 268 -21.41 -9.63 -14.82
N PRO A 269 -21.39 -9.28 -16.12
CA PRO A 269 -21.57 -10.26 -17.19
C PRO A 269 -20.58 -11.42 -17.04
N MET A 270 -21.01 -12.64 -17.38
CA MET A 270 -20.14 -13.82 -17.29
C MET A 270 -18.84 -13.63 -18.09
N SER A 271 -18.90 -13.00 -19.27
CA SER A 271 -17.71 -12.69 -20.08
C SER A 271 -16.65 -11.88 -19.33
N ASP A 272 -17.11 -10.94 -18.51
CA ASP A 272 -16.27 -10.05 -17.72
C ASP A 272 -15.70 -10.80 -16.53
N PHE A 273 -16.54 -11.56 -15.82
CA PHE A 273 -16.11 -12.40 -14.71
C PHE A 273 -14.99 -13.38 -15.11
N MET A 274 -15.09 -13.98 -16.30
CA MET A 274 -14.09 -14.90 -16.84
C MET A 274 -12.72 -14.26 -17.11
N ALA A 275 -12.57 -12.94 -17.04
CA ALA A 275 -11.25 -12.31 -17.05
C ALA A 275 -10.46 -12.62 -15.77
N LEU A 276 -11.13 -12.71 -14.62
CA LEU A 276 -10.49 -12.99 -13.33
C LEU A 276 -9.95 -14.41 -13.24
N THR A 277 -10.56 -15.36 -13.96
CA THR A 277 -10.11 -16.76 -13.95
C THR A 277 -8.78 -16.97 -14.69
N LYS A 278 -8.37 -15.99 -15.50
CA LYS A 278 -7.13 -16.03 -16.29
C LYS A 278 -5.92 -15.46 -15.54
N LEU A 279 -6.13 -14.94 -14.33
CA LEU A 279 -5.11 -14.28 -13.54
C LEU A 279 -4.79 -15.10 -12.28
N PRO A 280 -3.50 -15.21 -11.90
CA PRO A 280 -3.17 -15.61 -10.55
C PRO A 280 -3.55 -14.48 -9.58
N ILE A 281 -4.31 -14.83 -8.53
CA ILE A 281 -4.76 -13.86 -7.52
C ILE A 281 -4.43 -14.41 -6.13
N ILE A 282 -3.88 -13.56 -5.28
CA ILE A 282 -3.72 -13.85 -3.85
C ILE A 282 -4.41 -12.77 -3.02
N VAL A 283 -5.15 -13.20 -2.00
CA VAL A 283 -5.89 -12.34 -1.07
C VAL A 283 -5.39 -12.61 0.34
N PHE A 284 -5.02 -11.57 1.08
CA PHE A 284 -4.57 -11.67 2.46
C PHE A 284 -5.59 -11.05 3.42
N TYR A 285 -5.85 -11.75 4.52
CA TYR A 285 -6.53 -11.21 5.72
C TYR A 285 -5.66 -11.44 6.94
N GLY A 286 -5.54 -10.42 7.79
CA GLY A 286 -4.81 -10.40 9.04
C GLY A 286 -5.53 -11.12 10.17
N ASP A 287 -5.21 -10.72 11.39
CA ASP A 287 -5.68 -11.34 12.62
C ASP A 287 -6.79 -10.49 13.28
N ASN A 288 -7.24 -10.93 14.45
CA ASN A 288 -8.26 -10.29 15.27
C ASN A 288 -9.61 -10.13 14.53
N ILE A 289 -9.87 -11.02 13.57
CA ILE A 289 -11.17 -11.19 12.93
C ILE A 289 -11.92 -12.27 13.71
N PRO A 290 -13.09 -11.97 14.30
CA PRO A 290 -13.80 -12.95 15.11
C PRO A 290 -14.34 -14.09 14.24
N ALA A 291 -14.31 -15.32 14.77
CA ALA A 291 -14.83 -16.50 14.07
C ALA A 291 -16.35 -16.50 13.95
N GLU A 292 -17.02 -15.88 14.92
CA GLU A 292 -18.48 -15.77 15.01
C GLU A 292 -18.91 -14.30 15.03
N ARG A 293 -20.20 -14.06 14.79
CA ARG A 293 -20.77 -12.72 14.80
C ARG A 293 -20.54 -12.04 16.14
N THR A 294 -20.19 -10.76 16.12
CA THR A 294 -20.06 -9.94 17.35
C THR A 294 -20.88 -8.66 17.26
N GLU A 295 -21.24 -8.10 18.42
CA GLU A 295 -21.89 -6.79 18.51
C GLU A 295 -20.91 -5.62 18.38
N VAL A 296 -19.60 -5.88 18.26
CA VAL A 296 -18.59 -4.84 18.02
C VAL A 296 -18.51 -4.59 16.51
N PRO A 297 -19.08 -3.47 15.99
CA PRO A 297 -19.29 -3.32 14.54
C PRO A 297 -17.99 -3.39 13.75
N THR A 298 -16.94 -2.76 14.25
CA THR A 298 -15.62 -2.72 13.58
C THR A 298 -14.97 -4.09 13.46
N GLN A 299 -15.26 -5.04 14.35
CA GLN A 299 -14.74 -6.42 14.26
C GLN A 299 -15.63 -7.28 13.35
N ASP A 300 -16.95 -7.22 13.56
CA ASP A 300 -17.89 -8.04 12.80
C ASP A 300 -17.92 -7.68 11.31
N ALA A 301 -17.64 -6.41 10.99
CA ALA A 301 -17.39 -5.94 9.64
C ALA A 301 -16.37 -6.84 8.91
N TRP A 302 -15.23 -7.15 9.55
CA TRP A 302 -14.16 -7.94 8.94
C TRP A 302 -14.44 -9.44 8.90
N ARG A 303 -15.23 -9.95 9.85
CA ARG A 303 -15.74 -11.33 9.75
C ARG A 303 -16.57 -11.48 8.47
N GLY A 304 -17.52 -10.57 8.25
CA GLY A 304 -18.35 -10.59 7.04
C GLY A 304 -17.54 -10.43 5.74
N ARG A 305 -16.50 -9.59 5.75
CA ARG A 305 -15.59 -9.39 4.61
C ARG A 305 -14.76 -10.64 4.31
N LEU A 306 -14.22 -11.30 5.34
CA LEU A 306 -13.49 -12.56 5.19
C LEU A 306 -14.41 -13.68 4.69
N GLU A 307 -15.64 -13.77 5.20
CA GLU A 307 -16.66 -14.71 4.71
C GLU A 307 -16.97 -14.49 3.23
N MET A 308 -17.31 -13.26 2.84
CA MET A 308 -17.58 -12.90 1.44
C MET A 308 -16.37 -13.17 0.53
N ALA A 309 -15.14 -12.88 0.99
CA ALA A 309 -13.93 -13.15 0.22
C ALA A 309 -13.69 -14.65 0.00
N ARG A 310 -14.02 -15.51 0.97
CA ARG A 310 -13.96 -16.98 0.79
C ARG A 310 -14.97 -17.45 -0.24
N ILE A 311 -16.21 -16.97 -0.15
CA ILE A 311 -17.27 -17.25 -1.14
C ILE A 311 -16.82 -16.80 -2.53
N TRP A 312 -16.30 -15.58 -2.65
CA TRP A 312 -15.82 -15.01 -3.91
C TRP A 312 -14.68 -15.83 -4.52
N ARG A 313 -13.66 -16.18 -3.71
CA ARG A 313 -12.57 -17.07 -4.13
C ARG A 313 -13.12 -18.39 -4.68
N ASP A 314 -14.04 -19.00 -3.95
CA ASP A 314 -14.61 -20.31 -4.32
C ASP A 314 -15.40 -20.20 -5.64
N THR A 315 -16.14 -19.11 -5.86
CA THR A 315 -16.83 -18.87 -7.14
C THR A 315 -15.84 -18.67 -8.28
N VAL A 316 -14.79 -17.88 -8.12
CA VAL A 316 -13.77 -17.69 -9.18
C VAL A 316 -13.08 -19.02 -9.50
N ASN A 317 -12.72 -19.81 -8.49
CA ASN A 317 -12.06 -21.09 -8.67
C ASN A 317 -12.98 -22.16 -9.27
N LYS A 318 -14.28 -22.16 -8.94
CA LYS A 318 -15.30 -23.00 -9.58
C LYS A 318 -15.35 -22.77 -11.10
N HIS A 319 -15.09 -21.55 -11.55
CA HIS A 319 -15.01 -21.18 -12.97
C HIS A 319 -13.60 -21.32 -13.58
N GLY A 320 -12.71 -22.06 -12.92
CA GLY A 320 -11.36 -22.37 -13.42
C GLY A 320 -10.27 -21.35 -13.06
N GLY A 321 -10.57 -20.40 -12.17
CA GLY A 321 -9.60 -19.43 -11.69
C GLY A 321 -8.58 -19.98 -10.70
N GLN A 322 -7.59 -19.14 -10.37
CA GLN A 322 -6.50 -19.46 -9.45
C GLN A 322 -6.39 -18.41 -8.34
N VAL A 323 -7.39 -18.36 -7.48
CA VAL A 323 -7.43 -17.49 -6.31
C VAL A 323 -6.97 -18.26 -5.07
N THR A 324 -5.93 -17.75 -4.41
CA THR A 324 -5.50 -18.18 -3.08
C THR A 324 -5.95 -17.14 -2.06
N LEU A 325 -6.65 -17.55 -1.00
CA LEU A 325 -6.95 -16.69 0.15
C LEU A 325 -6.14 -17.18 1.35
N VAL A 326 -5.34 -16.29 1.93
CA VAL A 326 -4.50 -16.54 3.09
C VAL A 326 -5.05 -15.72 4.26
N HIS A 327 -5.62 -16.41 5.23
CA HIS A 327 -5.87 -15.83 6.55
C HIS A 327 -4.60 -16.05 7.39
N LEU A 328 -3.85 -14.98 7.62
CA LEU A 328 -2.47 -15.01 8.15
C LEU A 328 -2.32 -15.87 9.42
N PRO A 329 -3.25 -15.87 10.40
CA PRO A 329 -3.14 -16.72 11.58
C PRO A 329 -3.15 -18.22 11.27
N GLU A 330 -3.83 -18.65 10.19
CA GLU A 330 -3.89 -20.07 9.76
C GLU A 330 -2.53 -20.58 9.26
N ILE A 331 -1.61 -19.68 8.88
CA ILE A 331 -0.23 -20.02 8.50
C ILE A 331 0.79 -19.63 9.57
N GLY A 332 0.35 -19.34 10.79
CA GLY A 332 1.21 -19.03 11.93
C GLY A 332 1.70 -17.58 12.02
N ILE A 333 1.24 -16.69 11.13
CA ILE A 333 1.56 -15.26 11.18
C ILE A 333 0.43 -14.55 11.93
N LYS A 334 0.71 -14.06 13.15
CA LYS A 334 -0.30 -13.57 14.10
C LYS A 334 -0.17 -12.10 14.44
N GLY A 335 -1.29 -11.50 14.83
CA GLY A 335 -1.40 -10.12 15.33
C GLY A 335 -1.46 -9.05 14.24
N ASN A 336 -1.54 -9.43 12.95
CA ASN A 336 -1.62 -8.45 11.88
C ASN A 336 -2.92 -7.66 11.91
N THR A 337 -2.79 -6.35 11.69
CA THR A 337 -3.89 -5.39 11.60
C THR A 337 -4.53 -5.42 10.20
N HIS A 338 -5.38 -4.44 9.91
CA HIS A 338 -5.86 -4.16 8.55
C HIS A 338 -4.75 -3.71 7.58
N PHE A 339 -3.56 -3.35 8.09
CA PHE A 339 -2.41 -2.88 7.30
C PHE A 339 -1.19 -3.80 7.45
N PRO A 340 -1.30 -5.09 7.05
CA PRO A 340 -0.22 -6.08 7.25
C PRO A 340 1.11 -5.69 6.58
N PHE A 341 1.06 -4.84 5.56
CA PHE A 341 2.23 -4.31 4.85
C PHE A 341 2.96 -3.16 5.58
N SER A 342 2.37 -2.60 6.65
CA SER A 342 3.03 -1.60 7.51
C SER A 342 3.21 -2.04 8.96
N ASP A 343 2.62 -3.18 9.33
CA ASP A 343 2.77 -3.79 10.65
C ASP A 343 4.24 -4.11 11.00
N LEU A 344 4.51 -4.38 12.29
CA LEU A 344 5.85 -4.68 12.81
C LEU A 344 6.53 -5.86 12.09
N ASN A 345 5.74 -6.82 11.62
CA ASN A 345 6.20 -7.98 10.87
C ASN A 345 6.05 -7.83 9.34
N ASN A 346 5.94 -6.61 8.81
CA ASN A 346 5.67 -6.37 7.37
C ASN A 346 6.66 -7.05 6.41
N VAL A 347 7.91 -7.25 6.79
CA VAL A 347 8.89 -8.00 5.98
C VAL A 347 8.43 -9.45 5.77
N ALA A 348 7.85 -10.11 6.78
CA ALA A 348 7.31 -11.46 6.66
C ALA A 348 6.10 -11.50 5.71
N ILE A 349 5.30 -10.43 5.67
CA ILE A 349 4.19 -10.30 4.71
C ILE A 349 4.73 -10.09 3.29
N ALA A 350 5.76 -9.25 3.13
CA ALA A 350 6.44 -9.09 1.85
C ALA A 350 7.04 -10.43 1.35
N ASP A 351 7.51 -11.30 2.25
CA ASP A 351 7.99 -12.64 1.90
C ASP A 351 6.89 -13.55 1.37
N GLN A 352 5.67 -13.49 1.92
CA GLN A 352 4.53 -14.23 1.37
C GLN A 352 4.18 -13.74 -0.04
N VAL A 353 4.23 -12.43 -0.28
CA VAL A 353 4.02 -11.86 -1.61
C VAL A 353 5.13 -12.31 -2.56
N SER A 354 6.40 -12.22 -2.18
CA SER A 354 7.53 -12.67 -3.03
C SER A 354 7.45 -14.15 -3.35
N LYS A 355 7.05 -14.98 -2.38
CA LYS A 355 6.79 -16.42 -2.60
C LYS A 355 5.72 -16.63 -3.67
N PHE A 356 4.57 -15.97 -3.55
CA PHE A 356 3.51 -16.04 -4.55
C PHE A 356 4.00 -15.60 -5.94
N LEU A 357 4.72 -14.47 -6.03
CA LEU A 357 5.24 -13.99 -7.31
C LEU A 357 6.23 -14.97 -7.95
N THR A 358 7.10 -15.59 -7.14
CA THR A 358 8.06 -16.61 -7.59
C THR A 358 7.34 -17.86 -8.10
N GLU A 359 6.39 -18.39 -7.34
CA GLU A 359 5.59 -19.57 -7.73
C GLU A 359 4.81 -19.35 -9.04
N LYS A 360 4.38 -18.11 -9.29
CA LYS A 360 3.68 -17.72 -10.50
C LYS A 360 4.59 -17.22 -11.62
N LYS A 361 5.91 -17.23 -11.43
CA LYS A 361 6.94 -16.79 -12.40
C LYS A 361 6.76 -15.33 -12.84
N LEU A 362 6.51 -14.46 -11.85
CA LEU A 362 6.26 -13.04 -12.02
C LEU A 362 7.38 -12.16 -11.43
N ASP A 363 8.44 -12.77 -10.91
CA ASP A 363 9.62 -12.07 -10.39
C ASP A 363 10.82 -12.17 -11.34
#